data_AF-A0A660N3K7-F1
#
_entry.id   AF-A0A660N3K7-F1
#
_cell.length_a   1.000
_cell.length_b   1.000
_cell.length_c   1.000
_cell.angle_alpha   90.00
_cell.angle_beta   90.00
_cell.angle_gamma   90.00
#
_symmetry.space_group_name_H-M   'P 1'
#
loop_
_entity.id
_entity.type
_entity.pdbx_description
1 polymer ?
#
loop_
_entity_poly.entity_id
_entity_poly.type
_entity_poly.pdbx_seq_one_letter_code
_entity_poly.pdbx_strand_id
1 'polypeptide(L)'
;EVLESVAGASGNIIYEEATMVIRSKVNQGLSLTSGLQGAGTDMFPNMMVQMAAIGEESGALDDMLNKIAEFYEEEVDVAVASLSSLMEPVIMVVLGVIIGTILVAMYLPLFNLGNVVA
;
A
#
# COMPACT_ATOMS: atom_id res chain seq x y z
N GLU A 1 10.02 -9.19 -23.58
CA GLU A 1 9.83 -10.42 -22.78
C GLU A 1 9.66 -10.10 -21.29
N VAL A 2 10.62 -9.41 -20.66
CA VAL A 2 10.55 -9.06 -19.22
C VAL A 2 9.26 -8.33 -18.81
N LEU A 3 8.84 -7.30 -19.56
CA LEU A 3 7.60 -6.56 -19.27
C LEU A 3 6.32 -7.41 -19.36
N GLU A 4 6.31 -8.47 -20.17
CA GLU A 4 5.17 -9.39 -20.27
C GLU A 4 5.09 -10.29 -19.03
N SER A 5 6.24 -10.73 -18.51
CA SER A 5 6.32 -11.42 -17.23
C SER A 5 5.87 -10.53 -16.07
N VAL A 6 6.26 -9.26 -16.06
CA VAL A 6 5.86 -8.29 -15.02
C VAL A 6 4.35 -8.02 -15.06
N ALA A 7 3.78 -7.88 -16.26
CA ALA A 7 2.35 -7.69 -16.44
C ALA A 7 1.54 -8.84 -15.80
N GLY A 8 1.92 -10.09 -16.07
CA GLY A 8 1.28 -11.27 -15.48
C GLY A 8 1.53 -11.43 -13.97
N ALA A 9 2.67 -10.94 -13.46
CA ALA A 9 2.98 -11.00 -12.02
C ALA A 9 2.26 -9.94 -11.18
N SER A 10 1.77 -8.85 -11.79
CA SER A 10 1.16 -7.72 -11.07
C SER A 10 -0.13 -8.07 -10.31
N GLY A 11 -0.89 -9.08 -10.76
CA GLY A 11 -2.15 -9.51 -10.14
C GLY A 11 -3.31 -8.51 -10.24
N ASN A 12 -3.13 -7.37 -10.91
CA ASN A 12 -4.12 -6.33 -11.09
C ASN A 12 -4.24 -5.96 -12.57
N ILE A 13 -5.44 -6.11 -13.13
CA ILE A 13 -5.74 -5.88 -14.55
C ILE A 13 -5.34 -4.48 -15.04
N ILE A 14 -5.43 -3.46 -14.16
CA ILE A 14 -5.08 -2.08 -14.52
C ILE A 14 -3.57 -1.98 -14.74
N TYR A 15 -2.78 -2.56 -13.84
CA TYR A 15 -1.31 -2.58 -13.97
C TYR A 15 -0.85 -3.48 -15.12
N GLU A 16 -1.51 -4.61 -15.32
CA GLU A 16 -1.24 -5.51 -16.46
C GLU A 16 -1.42 -4.77 -17.80
N GLU A 17 -2.55 -4.09 -18.00
CA GLU A 17 -2.83 -3.32 -19.22
C GLU A 17 -1.82 -2.18 -19.39
N ALA A 18 -1.51 -1.44 -18.32
CA ALA A 18 -0.53 -0.36 -18.34
C ALA A 18 0.88 -0.87 -18.71
N THR A 19 1.32 -1.99 -18.13
CA THR A 19 2.62 -2.61 -18.47
C THR A 19 2.66 -3.10 -19.92
N MET A 20 1.54 -3.61 -20.45
CA MET A 20 1.44 -4.00 -21.86
C MET A 20 1.51 -2.81 -22.82
N VAL A 21 0.92 -1.67 -22.45
CA VAL A 21 1.08 -0.39 -23.19
C VAL A 21 2.53 0.07 -23.17
N ILE A 22 3.20 0.02 -22.01
CA ILE A 22 4.62 0.37 -21.88
C ILE A 22 5.47 -0.53 -22.79
N ARG A 23 5.24 -1.85 -22.75
CA ARG A 23 5.92 -2.82 -23.63
C ARG A 23 5.76 -2.48 -25.10
N SER A 24 4.54 -2.14 -25.53
CA SER A 24 4.28 -1.75 -26.91
C SER A 24 5.08 -0.51 -27.33
N LYS A 25 5.16 0.51 -26.46
CA LYS A 25 5.93 1.74 -26.71
C LYS A 25 7.43 1.48 -26.78
N VAL A 26 7.97 0.67 -25.85
CA VAL A 26 9.40 0.32 -25.83
C VAL A 26 9.77 -0.49 -27.08
N ASN A 27 8.92 -1.43 -27.51
CA ASN A 27 9.12 -2.18 -28.76
C ASN A 27 9.09 -1.30 -30.02
N GLN A 28 8.42 -0.16 -29.98
CA GLN A 28 8.41 0.84 -31.06
C GLN A 28 9.66 1.75 -31.04
N GLY A 29 10.58 1.54 -30.11
CA GLY A 29 11.81 2.33 -29.96
C GLY A 29 11.65 3.60 -29.11
N LEU A 30 10.53 3.75 -28.41
CA LEU A 30 10.37 4.82 -27.42
C LEU A 30 11.08 4.45 -26.12
N SER A 31 11.48 5.47 -25.36
CA SER A 31 12.12 5.31 -24.06
C SER A 31 11.18 4.70 -23.02
N LEU A 32 11.72 3.94 -22.06
CA LEU A 32 10.94 3.36 -20.96
C LEU A 32 10.24 4.47 -20.16
N THR A 33 10.95 5.58 -19.95
CA THR A 33 10.43 6.78 -19.29
C THR A 33 9.19 7.33 -19.99
N SER A 34 9.21 7.43 -21.32
CA SER A 34 8.05 7.90 -22.12
C SER A 34 6.89 6.89 -22.05
N GLY A 35 7.23 5.60 -21.96
CA GLY A 35 6.27 4.53 -21.70
C GLY A 35 5.52 4.75 -20.40
N LEU A 36 6.25 4.88 -19.29
CA LEU A 36 5.74 5.08 -17.94
C LEU A 36 4.88 6.35 -17.82
N GLN A 37 5.36 7.48 -18.34
CA GLN A 37 4.60 8.74 -18.33
C GLN A 37 3.26 8.63 -19.05
N GLY A 38 3.24 7.96 -20.20
CA GLY A 38 2.04 7.85 -21.01
C GLY A 38 1.12 6.68 -20.66
N ALA A 39 1.42 5.92 -19.59
CA ALA A 39 0.58 4.82 -19.11
C ALA A 39 -0.34 5.23 -17.96
N GLY A 40 -0.12 6.41 -17.35
CA GLY A 40 -1.00 7.00 -16.34
C GLY A 40 -0.21 7.66 -15.21
N THR A 41 -0.33 8.99 -15.10
CA THR A 41 0.43 9.83 -14.14
C THR A 41 0.16 9.48 -12.67
N ASP A 42 -0.98 8.84 -12.35
CA ASP A 42 -1.33 8.41 -11.00
C ASP A 42 -0.91 6.97 -10.68
N MET A 43 -0.60 6.15 -11.69
CA MET A 43 -0.26 4.73 -11.50
C MET A 43 1.22 4.51 -11.19
N PHE A 44 2.07 5.29 -11.86
CA PHE A 44 3.52 5.26 -11.68
C PHE A 44 3.96 6.58 -11.05
N PRO A 45 4.38 6.58 -9.77
CA PRO A 45 4.76 7.80 -9.07
C PRO A 45 5.87 8.57 -9.81
N ASN A 46 5.85 9.90 -9.70
CA ASN A 46 6.84 10.75 -10.36
C ASN A 46 8.29 10.41 -10.00
N MET A 47 8.54 9.95 -8.77
CA MET A 47 9.86 9.51 -8.34
C MET A 47 10.37 8.33 -9.18
N MET A 48 9.51 7.34 -9.43
CA MET A 48 9.84 6.18 -10.28
C MET A 48 10.18 6.62 -11.70
N VAL A 49 9.37 7.50 -12.29
CA VAL A 49 9.59 8.02 -13.65
C VAL A 49 10.92 8.79 -13.74
N GLN A 50 11.24 9.61 -12.73
CA GLN A 50 12.48 10.39 -12.71
C GLN A 50 13.72 9.51 -12.54
N MET A 51 13.68 8.52 -11.66
CA MET A 51 14.80 7.60 -11.47
C MET A 51 15.01 6.72 -12.70
N ALA A 52 13.94 6.28 -13.36
CA ALA A 52 14.02 5.60 -14.65
C ALA A 52 14.65 6.49 -15.74
N ALA A 53 14.29 7.77 -15.79
CA ALA A 53 14.88 8.74 -16.73
C ALA A 53 16.38 8.90 -16.50
N ILE A 54 16.81 9.05 -15.24
CA ILE A 54 18.23 9.17 -14.86
C ILE A 54 18.98 7.89 -15.25
N GLY A 55 18.39 6.71 -14.97
CA GLY A 55 18.98 5.42 -15.31
C GLY A 55 19.10 5.20 -16.83
N GLU A 56 18.11 5.67 -17.59
CA GLU A 56 18.10 5.56 -19.05
C GLU A 56 19.11 6.52 -19.71
N GLU A 57 19.30 7.73 -19.17
CA GLU A 57 20.32 8.69 -19.66
C GLU A 57 21.75 8.28 -19.28
N SER A 58 21.94 7.73 -18.08
CA SER A 58 23.26 7.31 -17.57
C SER A 58 23.66 5.89 -17.97
N GLY A 59 22.75 5.10 -18.56
CA GLY A 59 22.95 3.69 -18.86
C GLY A 59 22.93 2.77 -17.62
N ALA A 60 22.52 3.28 -16.45
CA ALA A 60 22.41 2.56 -15.19
C ALA A 60 20.96 2.24 -14.82
N LEU A 61 20.14 1.85 -15.81
CA LEU A 61 18.70 1.63 -15.62
C LEU A 61 18.41 0.51 -14.60
N ASP A 62 19.15 -0.62 -14.66
CA ASP A 62 18.99 -1.73 -13.71
C ASP A 62 19.23 -1.27 -12.27
N ASP A 63 20.30 -0.50 -12.02
CA ASP A 63 20.64 0.00 -10.68
C ASP A 63 19.56 0.96 -10.15
N MET A 64 19.06 1.85 -11.01
CA MET A 64 18.01 2.80 -10.62
C MET A 64 16.68 2.09 -10.36
N LEU A 65 16.29 1.11 -11.18
CA LEU A 65 15.08 0.32 -10.96
C LEU A 65 15.16 -0.52 -9.67
N ASN A 66 16.32 -1.11 -9.37
CA ASN A 66 16.55 -1.79 -8.09
C ASN A 66 16.42 -0.83 -6.91
N LYS A 67 16.97 0.39 -7.02
CA LYS A 67 16.85 1.40 -5.95
C LYS A 67 15.40 1.80 -5.69
N ILE A 68 14.60 1.91 -6.74
CA ILE A 68 13.16 2.18 -6.64
C ILE A 68 12.44 1.00 -5.95
N ALA A 69 12.79 -0.23 -6.31
CA ALA A 69 12.19 -1.43 -5.70
C ALA A 69 12.49 -1.50 -4.20
N GLU A 70 13.75 -1.33 -3.80
CA GLU A 70 14.16 -1.28 -2.39
C GLU A 70 13.41 -0.20 -1.61
N PHE A 71 13.25 0.99 -2.19
CA PHE A 71 12.56 2.10 -1.55
C PHE A 71 11.08 1.79 -1.30
N TYR A 72 10.36 1.28 -2.30
CA TYR A 72 8.95 0.93 -2.13
C TYR A 72 8.73 -0.32 -1.27
N GLU A 73 9.67 -1.26 -1.25
CA GLU A 73 9.66 -2.39 -0.31
C GLU A 73 9.76 -1.89 1.14
N GLU A 74 10.69 -0.97 1.41
CA GLU A 74 10.83 -0.34 2.73
C GLU A 74 9.57 0.46 3.13
N GLU A 75 8.97 1.23 2.22
CA GLU A 75 7.71 1.94 2.48
C GLU A 75 6.57 0.98 2.85
N VAL A 76 6.46 -0.16 2.14
CA VAL A 76 5.45 -1.18 2.44
C VAL A 76 5.71 -1.83 3.80
N ASP A 77 6.96 -2.17 4.12
CA ASP A 77 7.32 -2.76 5.41
C ASP A 77 6.99 -1.81 6.58
N VAL A 78 7.32 -0.52 6.43
CA VAL A 78 6.98 0.51 7.41
C VAL A 78 5.46 0.64 7.56
N ALA A 79 4.72 0.64 6.45
CA ALA A 79 3.26 0.71 6.49
C ALA A 79 2.65 -0.52 7.19
N VAL A 80 3.13 -1.72 6.90
CA VAL A 80 2.67 -2.97 7.52
C VAL A 80 3.00 -2.98 9.02
N ALA A 81 4.20 -2.56 9.41
CA ALA A 81 4.60 -2.46 10.81
C ALA A 81 3.73 -1.43 11.57
N SER A 82 3.46 -0.28 10.96
CA SER A 82 2.59 0.75 11.51
C SER A 82 1.17 0.23 11.71
N LEU A 83 0.58 -0.40 10.70
CA LEU A 83 -0.75 -1.02 10.80
C LEU A 83 -0.81 -2.09 11.90
N SER A 84 0.24 -2.92 12.00
CA SER A 84 0.34 -3.93 13.05
C SER A 84 0.42 -3.31 14.45
N SER A 85 1.17 -2.21 14.61
CA SER A 85 1.26 -1.49 15.88
C SER A 85 -0.07 -0.84 16.30
N LEU A 86 -0.90 -0.43 15.33
CA LEU A 86 -2.23 0.13 15.57
C LEU A 86 -3.27 -0.95 15.95
N MET A 87 -3.02 -2.22 15.64
CA MET A 87 -3.94 -3.30 16.04
C MET A 87 -4.05 -3.45 17.57
N GLU A 88 -2.95 -3.30 18.30
CA GLU A 88 -2.95 -3.42 19.76
C GLU A 88 -3.88 -2.40 20.46
N PRO A 89 -3.77 -1.08 20.23
CA PRO A 89 -4.68 -0.12 20.83
C PRO A 89 -6.13 -0.31 20.38
N VAL A 90 -6.39 -0.72 19.13
CA VAL A 90 -7.75 -1.02 18.67
C VAL A 90 -8.36 -2.18 19.47
N ILE A 91 -7.60 -3.25 19.69
CA ILE A 91 -8.04 -4.39 20.50
C ILE A 91 -8.32 -3.95 21.95
N MET A 92 -7.44 -3.13 22.54
CA MET A 92 -7.64 -2.60 23.90
C MET A 92 -8.91 -1.76 24.03
N VAL A 93 -9.20 -0.89 23.06
CA VAL A 93 -10.43 -0.09 23.04
C VAL A 93 -11.67 -0.99 22.95
N VAL A 94 -11.65 -1.99 22.06
CA VAL A 94 -12.77 -2.93 21.90
C VAL A 94 -13.01 -3.73 23.19
N LEU A 95 -11.96 -4.26 23.82
CA LEU A 95 -12.05 -4.98 25.08
C LEU A 95 -12.55 -4.08 26.22
N GLY A 96 -12.06 -2.84 26.29
CA GLY A 96 -12.49 -1.85 27.26
C GLY A 96 -13.99 -1.55 27.15
N VAL A 97 -14.51 -1.39 25.93
CA VAL A 97 -15.95 -1.18 25.69
C VAL A 97 -16.77 -2.41 26.10
N ILE A 98 -16.33 -3.62 25.77
CA ILE A 98 -17.03 -4.86 26.14
C ILE A 98 -17.09 -5.00 27.67
N ILE A 99 -15.95 -4.89 28.35
CA ILE A 99 -15.87 -5.03 29.81
C ILE A 99 -16.66 -3.91 30.50
N GLY A 100 -16.51 -2.66 30.03
CA GLY A 100 -17.24 -1.52 30.56
C GLY A 100 -18.76 -1.71 30.46
N THR A 101 -19.24 -2.23 29.32
CA THR A 101 -20.67 -2.50 29.11
C THR A 101 -21.18 -3.58 30.07
N ILE A 102 -20.41 -4.65 30.28
CA ILE A 102 -20.77 -5.73 31.21
C ILE A 102 -20.84 -5.21 32.66
N LEU A 103 -19.87 -4.40 33.09
CA LEU A 103 -19.86 -3.82 34.42
C LEU A 103 -21.09 -2.93 34.65
N VAL A 104 -21.37 -2.02 33.73
CA VAL A 104 -22.55 -1.14 33.84
C VAL A 104 -23.84 -1.97 33.91
N ALA A 105 -23.99 -2.98 33.04
CA ALA A 105 -25.16 -3.86 33.02
C ALA A 105 -25.36 -4.64 34.33
N MET A 106 -24.27 -5.07 34.98
CA MET A 106 -24.32 -5.82 36.24
C MET A 106 -24.59 -4.92 37.47
N TYR A 107 -24.02 -3.71 37.50
CA TYR A 107 -24.12 -2.82 38.66
C TYR A 107 -25.37 -1.93 38.68
N LEU A 108 -25.92 -1.54 37.52
CA LEU A 108 -27.16 -0.74 37.43
C LEU A 108 -28.35 -1.38 38.19
N PRO A 109 -28.64 -2.68 38.04
CA PRO A 109 -29.72 -3.35 38.76
C PRO A 109 -29.53 -3.32 40.27
N LEU A 110 -28.30 -3.44 40.76
CA LEU A 110 -28.00 -3.35 42.20
C LEU A 110 -28.31 -1.95 42.75
N PHE A 111 -27.99 -0.91 41.98
CA PHE A 111 -28.29 0.48 42.37
C PHE A 111 -29.80 0.74 42.41
N ASN A 112 -30.53 0.22 41.43
CA ASN A 112 -31.99 0.33 41.40
C ASN A 112 -32.65 -0.43 42.57
N LEU A 113 -32.15 -1.60 42.96
CA LEU A 113 -32.63 -2.31 44.15
C LEU A 113 -32.37 -1.54 45.45
N GLY A 114 -31.21 -0.88 45.57
CA GLY A 114 -30.90 -0.03 46.73
C GLY A 114 -31.86 1.16 46.89
N ASN A 115 -32.27 1.78 45.79
CA ASN A 115 -33.22 2.91 45.81
C ASN A 115 -34.67 2.51 46.13
N VAL A 116 -35.04 1.23 46.01
CA VAL A 116 -36.38 0.74 46.34
C VAL A 116 -36.47 0.33 47.82
N VAL A 117 -35.32 0.11 48.47
CA VAL A 117 -35.23 -0.36 49.87
C VAL A 117 -34.91 0.78 50.86
N ALA A 118 -34.43 1.94 50.38
CA ALA A 118 -34.28 3.17 51.17
C ALA A 118 -35.54 4.06 51.11
#